data_AF-A0AAE3R464-F1
#
_entry.id   AF-A0AAE3R464-F1
#
_cell.length_a   1.000
_cell.length_b   1.000
_cell.length_c   1.000
_cell.angle_alpha   90.00
_cell.angle_beta   90.00
_cell.angle_gamma   90.00
#
_symmetry.space_group_name_H-M   'P 1'
#
loop_
_entity.id
_entity.type
_entity.pdbx_description
1 polymer ?
#
loop_
_entity_poly.entity_id
_entity_poly.type
_entity_poly.pdbx_seq_one_letter_code
_entity_poly.pdbx_strand_id
1 'polypeptide(L)'
;MKKHSSPKLLFCQMVVLFLASCHKEETTPKTQESILIASAQQWFESNQSSKASRIAEDLPERILIWDEAEMITLTTGAQAVALPLHYAEQDPGAGASTQLLLYPNPNGWQTQILKIISDSSYFYSNGRQMNWNNFSGIVTYYDWQENFQSGSSFRNGKRTGTLSVADPSTRAGSGCQMVTITYYTHVCIGNDCVSTKDYDIQYIECSTSGGGGGGSPLPINPTLGGGVPRPNQPLTLAHLKPRGFTIPGQDKQPIDLSKYLDCFWASSASGSYQITVYVDEPEAGSGETKFGLNVGHSFIGLKKTFADGTVIEQVFGFYPTEYTTDWVNAKFVNNGGSPYTVSATFSISAQQFLNASNAASYMTSEMYSIETQNCTDAVFYIFDATGINLPKNKSTFLFGAGSGHSPGQLGLDLRNQASQYPVNTTGGTAPNSKGPC
;
A
#
# COMPACT_ATOMS: atom_id res chain seq x y z
N MET A 1 -16.66 -69.55 54.11
CA MET A 1 -17.91 -70.01 53.47
C MET A 1 -18.63 -68.82 52.86
N LYS A 2 -19.12 -68.99 51.63
CA LYS A 2 -19.92 -68.05 50.83
C LYS A 2 -21.09 -67.45 51.63
N LYS A 3 -21.43 -66.17 51.37
CA LYS A 3 -22.71 -65.83 50.72
C LYS A 3 -22.85 -64.33 50.45
N HIS A 4 -23.19 -64.06 49.19
CA HIS A 4 -23.87 -62.86 48.70
C HIS A 4 -25.13 -62.54 49.51
N SER A 5 -25.39 -61.24 49.70
CA SER A 5 -26.73 -60.65 49.52
C SER A 5 -26.61 -59.13 49.42
N SER A 6 -26.84 -58.59 48.23
CA SER A 6 -27.48 -57.29 48.01
C SER A 6 -29.02 -57.52 47.96
N PRO A 7 -29.90 -56.53 47.72
CA PRO A 7 -29.78 -55.07 47.80
C PRO A 7 -30.91 -54.42 48.64
N LYS A 8 -30.74 -53.17 49.10
CA LYS A 8 -31.88 -52.25 49.23
C LYS A 8 -31.50 -50.85 48.75
N LEU A 9 -32.23 -50.51 47.69
CA LEU A 9 -32.40 -49.23 47.03
C LEU A 9 -32.82 -48.16 48.05
N LEU A 10 -32.10 -47.03 48.16
CA LEU A 10 -32.75 -45.77 48.52
C LEU A 10 -32.10 -44.61 47.77
N PHE A 11 -32.96 -43.97 47.00
CA PHE A 11 -32.80 -42.81 46.15
C PHE A 11 -32.46 -41.58 47.01
N CYS A 12 -31.36 -40.89 46.74
CA CYS A 12 -31.19 -39.50 47.17
C CYS A 12 -30.37 -38.72 46.15
N GLN A 13 -30.92 -37.56 45.81
CA GLN A 13 -30.67 -36.78 44.60
C GLN A 13 -29.25 -36.18 44.52
N MET A 14 -28.68 -36.25 43.31
CA MET A 14 -27.68 -35.32 42.84
C MET A 14 -28.26 -33.90 42.76
N VAL A 15 -27.61 -32.95 43.42
CA VAL A 15 -27.52 -31.55 42.94
C VAL A 15 -26.03 -31.20 42.95
N VAL A 16 -25.35 -31.55 41.86
CA VAL A 16 -24.02 -31.02 41.56
C VAL A 16 -24.24 -29.63 40.95
N LEU A 17 -24.05 -28.61 41.78
CA LEU A 17 -23.96 -27.21 41.34
C LEU A 17 -22.72 -27.09 40.44
N PHE A 18 -22.93 -27.13 39.13
CA PHE A 18 -21.98 -26.58 38.16
C PHE A 18 -21.98 -25.05 38.34
N LEU A 19 -21.06 -24.55 39.16
CA LEU A 19 -20.61 -23.17 39.06
C LEU A 19 -19.79 -23.07 37.76
N ALA A 20 -20.47 -22.78 36.67
CA ALA A 20 -19.84 -22.24 35.47
C ALA A 20 -19.21 -20.91 35.88
N SER A 21 -17.91 -20.95 36.15
CA SER A 21 -17.07 -19.77 36.26
C SER A 21 -17.06 -19.10 34.88
N CYS A 22 -17.93 -18.12 34.66
CA CYS A 22 -17.81 -17.18 33.56
C CYS A 22 -16.53 -16.35 33.80
N HIS A 23 -15.38 -16.88 33.41
CA HIS A 23 -14.26 -16.03 33.07
C HIS A 23 -14.65 -15.26 31.81
N LYS A 24 -14.99 -13.99 32.00
CA LYS A 24 -15.06 -13.01 30.94
C LYS A 24 -13.61 -12.83 30.46
N GLU A 25 -13.22 -13.58 29.43
CA GLU A 25 -11.96 -13.33 28.73
C GLU A 25 -12.02 -11.88 28.21
N GLU A 26 -11.26 -11.00 28.84
CA GLU A 26 -11.02 -9.68 28.30
C GLU A 26 -10.15 -9.85 27.05
N THR A 27 -10.80 -9.90 25.89
CA THR A 27 -10.13 -9.81 24.60
C THR A 27 -9.41 -8.47 24.54
N THR A 28 -8.08 -8.51 24.43
CA THR A 28 -7.24 -7.33 24.26
C THR A 28 -7.72 -6.49 23.06
N PRO A 29 -7.67 -5.14 23.10
CA PRO A 29 -8.21 -4.26 22.06
C PRO A 29 -7.73 -4.59 20.63
N LYS A 30 -6.46 -4.98 20.47
CA LYS A 30 -5.90 -5.41 19.17
C LYS A 30 -6.53 -6.69 18.62
N THR A 31 -6.97 -7.60 19.49
CA THR A 31 -7.62 -8.85 19.11
C THR A 31 -9.03 -8.58 18.58
N GLN A 32 -9.76 -7.66 19.21
CA GLN A 32 -11.11 -7.29 18.77
C GLN A 32 -11.13 -6.59 17.41
N GLU A 33 -10.14 -5.72 17.14
CA GLU A 33 -9.96 -5.05 15.85
C GLU A 33 -9.72 -6.07 14.72
N SER A 34 -8.81 -7.03 14.92
CA SER A 34 -8.52 -8.07 13.93
C SER A 34 -9.75 -8.94 13.58
N ILE A 35 -10.62 -9.20 14.56
CA ILE A 35 -11.86 -9.98 14.37
C ILE A 35 -12.88 -9.20 13.53
N LEU A 36 -13.03 -7.90 13.77
CA LEU A 36 -13.95 -7.04 13.01
C LEU A 36 -13.52 -6.89 11.56
N ILE A 37 -12.21 -6.69 11.31
CA ILE A 37 -11.65 -6.62 9.95
C ILE A 37 -11.88 -7.94 9.21
N ALA A 38 -11.54 -9.08 9.83
CA ALA A 38 -11.77 -10.40 9.23
C ALA A 38 -13.25 -10.67 8.93
N SER A 39 -14.16 -10.25 9.82
CA SER A 39 -15.60 -10.37 9.59
C SER A 39 -16.10 -9.51 8.43
N ALA A 40 -15.58 -8.28 8.31
CA ALA A 40 -15.90 -7.38 7.21
C ALA A 40 -15.43 -7.95 5.86
N GLN A 41 -14.19 -8.48 5.82
CA GLN A 41 -13.62 -9.12 4.65
C GLN A 41 -14.44 -10.31 4.20
N GLN A 42 -14.73 -11.25 5.11
CA GLN A 42 -15.51 -12.43 4.80
C GLN A 42 -16.91 -12.08 4.27
N TRP A 43 -17.59 -11.12 4.92
CA TRP A 43 -18.88 -10.66 4.44
C TRP A 43 -18.76 -10.05 3.04
N PHE A 44 -17.76 -9.21 2.81
CA PHE A 44 -17.57 -8.53 1.53
C PHE A 44 -17.37 -9.52 0.39
N GLU A 45 -16.45 -10.47 0.56
CA GLU A 45 -16.17 -11.52 -0.44
C GLU A 45 -17.41 -12.38 -0.74
N SER A 46 -18.20 -12.73 0.29
CA SER A 46 -19.45 -13.48 0.13
C SER A 46 -20.57 -12.70 -0.59
N ASN A 47 -20.60 -11.37 -0.43
CA ASN A 47 -21.60 -10.51 -1.04
C ASN A 47 -21.20 -10.01 -2.44
N GLN A 48 -19.91 -9.97 -2.77
CA GLN A 48 -19.45 -9.69 -4.14
C GLN A 48 -19.67 -10.88 -5.07
N SER A 49 -19.37 -12.09 -4.60
CA SER A 49 -19.59 -13.33 -5.38
C SER A 49 -21.08 -13.56 -5.73
N SER A 50 -22.01 -13.08 -4.91
CA SER A 50 -23.46 -13.15 -5.18
C SER A 50 -23.99 -12.00 -6.05
N LYS A 51 -23.24 -10.90 -6.23
CA LYS A 51 -23.63 -9.71 -7.01
C LYS A 51 -22.83 -9.50 -8.30
N ALA A 52 -21.82 -10.33 -8.58
CA ALA A 52 -20.99 -10.30 -9.78
C ALA A 52 -21.78 -10.34 -11.11
N SER A 53 -23.05 -10.77 -11.09
CA SER A 53 -23.96 -10.73 -12.24
C SER A 53 -24.48 -9.33 -12.62
N ARG A 54 -24.22 -8.27 -11.84
CA ARG A 54 -24.79 -6.91 -12.06
C ARG A 54 -23.79 -5.77 -11.96
N ILE A 55 -22.49 -6.04 -12.08
CA ILE A 55 -21.52 -4.95 -12.26
C ILE A 55 -21.74 -4.43 -13.68
N ALA A 56 -22.03 -3.13 -13.83
CA ALA A 56 -22.12 -2.50 -15.15
C ALA A 56 -20.82 -2.80 -15.91
N GLU A 57 -20.93 -3.27 -17.16
CA GLU A 57 -19.81 -3.80 -17.97
C GLU A 57 -18.62 -2.82 -18.15
N ASP A 58 -18.75 -1.55 -17.72
CA ASP A 58 -17.79 -0.48 -17.95
C ASP A 58 -17.02 0.02 -16.71
N LEU A 59 -17.19 -0.60 -15.53
CA LEU A 59 -16.43 -0.17 -14.35
C LEU A 59 -15.00 -0.74 -14.33
N PRO A 60 -13.97 0.09 -14.10
CA PRO A 60 -12.58 -0.38 -14.06
C PRO A 60 -12.39 -1.41 -12.93
N GLU A 61 -11.49 -2.37 -13.16
CA GLU A 61 -11.16 -3.41 -12.18
C GLU A 61 -10.72 -2.77 -10.85
N ARG A 62 -11.22 -3.30 -9.74
CA ARG A 62 -11.01 -2.76 -8.40
C ARG A 62 -10.11 -3.65 -7.58
N ILE A 63 -9.08 -3.05 -6.99
CA ILE A 63 -8.09 -3.71 -6.15
C ILE A 63 -8.29 -3.23 -4.71
N LEU A 64 -8.63 -4.16 -3.82
CA LEU A 64 -8.82 -3.91 -2.39
C LEU A 64 -7.59 -4.39 -1.62
N ILE A 65 -7.01 -3.51 -0.79
CA ILE A 65 -5.81 -3.82 -0.01
C ILE A 65 -6.19 -4.13 1.43
N TRP A 66 -6.66 -5.36 1.68
CA TRP A 66 -7.11 -5.81 3.00
C TRP A 66 -5.99 -5.80 4.06
N ASP A 67 -4.73 -6.00 3.66
CA ASP A 67 -3.58 -5.91 4.56
C ASP A 67 -3.37 -4.51 5.15
N GLU A 68 -4.01 -3.49 4.55
CA GLU A 68 -4.03 -2.11 5.02
C GLU A 68 -5.37 -1.71 5.63
N ALA A 69 -6.27 -2.66 5.84
CA ALA A 69 -7.54 -2.37 6.49
C ALA A 69 -7.34 -1.95 7.95
N GLU A 70 -8.09 -0.95 8.38
CA GLU A 70 -8.00 -0.38 9.72
C GLU A 70 -9.39 -0.07 10.28
N MET A 71 -9.52 -0.11 11.60
CA MET A 71 -10.73 0.34 12.28
C MET A 71 -10.72 1.86 12.45
N ILE A 72 -11.74 2.51 11.90
CA ILE A 72 -11.96 3.94 12.06
C ILE A 72 -13.19 4.19 12.93
N THR A 73 -13.11 5.24 13.74
CA THR A 73 -14.27 5.78 14.46
C THR A 73 -14.80 6.97 13.69
N LEU A 74 -16.04 6.85 13.20
CA LEU A 74 -16.75 7.94 12.56
C LEU A 74 -17.11 8.99 13.63
N THR A 75 -17.37 10.24 13.22
CA THR A 75 -17.77 11.31 14.15
C THR A 75 -19.09 11.05 14.88
N THR A 76 -19.89 10.10 14.39
CA THR A 76 -21.08 9.60 15.08
C THR A 76 -20.75 8.68 16.26
N GLY A 77 -19.47 8.32 16.46
CA GLY A 77 -19.03 7.29 17.39
C GLY A 77 -19.15 5.87 16.82
N ALA A 78 -19.72 5.71 15.62
CA ALA A 78 -19.82 4.41 14.97
C ALA A 78 -18.44 3.91 14.53
N GLN A 79 -18.26 2.59 14.56
CA GLN A 79 -17.06 1.91 14.09
C GLN A 79 -17.23 1.49 12.63
N ALA A 80 -16.18 1.63 11.83
CA ALA A 80 -16.13 1.13 10.46
C ALA A 80 -14.74 0.57 10.14
N VAL A 81 -14.67 -0.36 9.19
CA VAL A 81 -13.43 -0.80 8.56
C VAL A 81 -13.19 0.09 7.35
N ALA A 82 -12.03 0.75 7.30
CA ALA A 82 -11.57 1.48 6.13
C ALA A 82 -10.42 0.72 5.49
N LEU A 83 -10.41 0.63 4.17
CA LEU A 83 -9.28 0.08 3.42
C LEU A 83 -9.06 0.83 2.10
N PRO A 84 -7.82 0.86 1.60
CA PRO A 84 -7.54 1.41 0.28
C PRO A 84 -8.31 0.67 -0.82
N LEU A 85 -8.86 1.45 -1.75
CA LEU A 85 -9.50 0.97 -2.97
C LEU A 85 -8.81 1.62 -4.17
N HIS A 86 -8.22 0.79 -5.02
CA HIS A 86 -7.57 1.20 -6.25
C HIS A 86 -8.33 0.70 -7.47
N TYR A 87 -8.05 1.32 -8.61
CA TYR A 87 -8.53 0.88 -9.90
C TYR A 87 -7.33 0.45 -10.75
N ALA A 88 -7.41 -0.70 -11.42
CA ALA A 88 -6.28 -1.36 -12.10
C ALA A 88 -5.60 -0.50 -13.19
N GLU A 89 -6.24 0.60 -13.61
CA GLU A 89 -5.75 1.50 -14.65
C GLU A 89 -5.80 3.00 -14.25
N GLN A 90 -6.20 3.33 -13.02
CA GLN A 90 -6.26 4.73 -12.56
C GLN A 90 -5.38 4.92 -11.32
N ASP A 91 -4.32 5.70 -11.48
CA ASP A 91 -3.62 6.29 -10.33
C ASP A 91 -4.54 7.38 -9.75
N PRO A 92 -4.94 7.32 -8.47
CA PRO A 92 -5.51 8.49 -7.82
C PRO A 92 -4.41 9.55 -7.79
N GLY A 93 -4.42 10.44 -8.79
CA GLY A 93 -3.40 11.46 -8.99
C GLY A 93 -3.05 12.21 -7.69
N ALA A 94 -1.86 12.77 -7.64
CA ALA A 94 -1.32 13.36 -6.41
C ALA A 94 -2.32 14.32 -5.74
N GLY A 95 -2.70 14.02 -4.49
CA GLY A 95 -3.74 14.76 -3.75
C GLY A 95 -5.14 14.11 -3.75
N ALA A 96 -5.32 12.97 -4.42
CA ALA A 96 -6.52 12.16 -4.34
C ALA A 96 -6.31 10.89 -3.51
N SER A 97 -7.33 10.46 -2.78
CA SER A 97 -7.36 9.15 -2.11
C SER A 97 -8.73 8.51 -2.25
N THR A 98 -8.76 7.22 -2.59
CA THR A 98 -9.98 6.43 -2.65
C THR A 98 -9.93 5.31 -1.62
N GLN A 99 -10.99 5.17 -0.84
CA GLN A 99 -11.11 4.14 0.18
C GLN A 99 -12.48 3.46 0.10
N LEU A 100 -12.51 2.18 0.44
CA LEU A 100 -13.74 1.49 0.76
C LEU A 100 -13.98 1.57 2.27
N LEU A 101 -15.18 1.97 2.67
CA LEU A 101 -15.64 1.94 4.04
C LEU A 101 -16.67 0.81 4.19
N LEU A 102 -16.49 -0.05 5.18
CA LEU A 102 -17.47 -1.05 5.59
C LEU A 102 -17.92 -0.77 7.01
N TYR A 103 -19.22 -0.56 7.22
CA TYR A 103 -19.79 -0.34 8.54
C TYR A 103 -20.82 -1.42 8.88
N PRO A 104 -20.84 -1.90 10.14
CA PRO A 104 -21.86 -2.83 10.60
C PRO A 104 -23.26 -2.22 10.50
N ASN A 105 -24.21 -3.04 10.08
CA ASN A 105 -25.64 -2.72 10.01
C ASN A 105 -26.41 -3.93 10.58
N PRO A 106 -27.59 -3.76 11.22
CA PRO A 106 -28.46 -4.88 11.61
C PRO A 106 -28.61 -6.03 10.58
N ASN A 107 -28.48 -5.74 9.28
CA ASN A 107 -28.58 -6.73 8.19
C ASN A 107 -27.20 -7.22 7.66
N GLY A 108 -26.12 -7.05 8.41
CA GLY A 108 -24.76 -7.44 8.03
C GLY A 108 -23.83 -6.23 7.96
N TRP A 109 -23.32 -5.93 6.77
CA TRP A 109 -22.49 -4.76 6.55
C TRP A 109 -23.06 -3.88 5.45
N GLN A 110 -22.58 -2.63 5.41
CA GLN A 110 -22.86 -1.71 4.34
C GLN A 110 -21.55 -1.09 3.87
N THR A 111 -21.46 -0.88 2.55
CA THR A 111 -20.25 -0.39 1.88
C THR A 111 -20.45 1.02 1.38
N GLN A 112 -19.40 1.84 1.44
CA GLN A 112 -19.38 3.16 0.82
C GLN A 112 -17.98 3.45 0.28
N ILE A 113 -17.88 3.95 -0.95
CA ILE A 113 -16.62 4.42 -1.51
C ILE A 113 -16.45 5.89 -1.11
N LEU A 114 -15.35 6.20 -0.44
CA LEU A 114 -14.93 7.55 -0.08
C LEU A 114 -13.86 8.00 -1.08
N LYS A 115 -14.09 9.11 -1.78
CA LYS A 115 -13.08 9.79 -2.60
C LYS A 115 -12.77 11.14 -1.97
N ILE A 116 -11.50 11.41 -1.69
CA ILE A 116 -11.02 12.70 -1.19
C ILE A 116 -10.10 13.28 -2.24
N ILE A 117 -10.29 14.54 -2.59
CA ILE A 117 -9.51 15.25 -3.61
C ILE A 117 -9.13 16.59 -3.03
N SER A 118 -7.84 16.82 -2.76
CA SER A 118 -7.36 18.15 -2.36
C SER A 118 -7.42 19.13 -3.53
N ASP A 119 -7.63 20.41 -3.23
CA ASP A 119 -7.33 21.43 -4.24
C ASP A 119 -5.81 21.59 -4.43
N SER A 120 -5.44 22.18 -5.57
CA SER A 120 -4.03 22.34 -5.96
C SER A 120 -3.24 23.17 -4.93
N SER A 121 -3.84 24.23 -4.38
CA SER A 121 -3.17 25.09 -3.40
C SER A 121 -2.82 24.36 -2.10
N TYR A 122 -3.74 23.50 -1.65
CA TYR A 122 -3.55 22.64 -0.49
C TYR A 122 -2.45 21.62 -0.75
N PHE A 123 -2.51 20.96 -1.90
CA PHE A 123 -1.54 19.96 -2.32
C PHE A 123 -0.11 20.52 -2.36
N TYR A 124 0.11 21.67 -3.02
CA TYR A 124 1.44 22.27 -3.08
C TYR A 124 1.98 22.72 -1.72
N SER A 125 1.10 23.06 -0.78
CA SER A 125 1.52 23.55 0.54
C SER A 125 1.74 22.44 1.57
N ASN A 126 1.10 21.29 1.42
CA ASN A 126 1.11 20.20 2.41
C ASN A 126 1.65 18.87 1.84
N GLY A 127 2.02 18.85 0.55
CA GLY A 127 2.43 17.65 -0.16
C GLY A 127 1.34 16.59 -0.16
N ARG A 128 1.75 15.33 0.02
CA ARG A 128 0.84 14.18 0.07
C ARG A 128 0.20 13.95 1.45
N GLN A 129 0.59 14.70 2.49
CA GLN A 129 0.06 14.51 3.84
C GLN A 129 -1.25 15.29 4.03
N MET A 130 -2.33 14.57 4.34
CA MET A 130 -3.63 15.17 4.57
C MET A 130 -3.81 15.54 6.05
N ASN A 131 -4.16 16.80 6.29
CA ASN A 131 -4.48 17.37 7.58
C ASN A 131 -5.83 18.09 7.50
N TRP A 132 -6.87 17.51 8.10
CA TRP A 132 -8.22 18.08 8.05
C TRP A 132 -8.37 19.42 8.75
N ASN A 133 -7.45 19.82 9.64
CA ASN A 133 -7.53 21.13 10.28
C ASN A 133 -7.27 22.28 9.31
N ASN A 134 -6.55 22.01 8.22
CA ASN A 134 -6.27 22.98 7.17
C ASN A 134 -6.69 22.47 5.78
N PHE A 135 -7.36 21.33 5.68
CA PHE A 135 -7.76 20.72 4.42
C PHE A 135 -8.59 21.66 3.56
N SER A 136 -8.20 21.78 2.30
CA SER A 136 -8.98 22.46 1.27
C SER A 136 -9.11 21.53 0.07
N GLY A 137 -10.34 21.29 -0.37
CA GLY A 137 -10.64 20.27 -1.37
C GLY A 137 -12.08 19.77 -1.28
N ILE A 138 -12.31 18.58 -1.83
CA ILE A 138 -13.61 17.94 -1.97
C ILE A 138 -13.56 16.54 -1.36
N VAL A 139 -14.67 16.16 -0.73
CA VAL A 139 -14.92 14.81 -0.21
C VAL A 139 -16.22 14.32 -0.79
N THR A 140 -16.22 13.17 -1.44
CA THR A 140 -17.40 12.56 -2.05
C THR A 140 -17.58 11.11 -1.60
N TYR A 141 -18.83 10.68 -1.59
CA TYR A 141 -19.25 9.35 -1.18
C TYR A 141 -20.08 8.71 -2.28
N TYR A 142 -19.78 7.46 -2.61
CA TYR A 142 -20.50 6.65 -3.59
C TYR A 142 -20.90 5.30 -2.99
N ASP A 143 -21.89 4.65 -3.59
CA ASP A 143 -22.11 3.22 -3.33
C ASP A 143 -21.08 2.36 -4.07
N TRP A 144 -21.16 1.03 -3.90
CA TRP A 144 -20.26 0.11 -4.61
C TRP A 144 -20.46 0.13 -6.13
N GLN A 145 -21.58 0.63 -6.64
CA GLN A 145 -21.83 0.78 -8.08
C GLN A 145 -21.38 2.15 -8.61
N GLU A 146 -20.69 2.95 -7.80
CA GLU A 146 -20.29 4.35 -8.07
C GLU A 146 -21.45 5.32 -8.30
N ASN A 147 -22.64 5.00 -7.80
CA ASN A 147 -23.70 5.99 -7.75
C ASN A 147 -23.37 6.99 -6.64
N PHE A 148 -23.26 8.26 -7.01
CA PHE A 148 -23.01 9.34 -6.08
C PHE A 148 -24.10 9.40 -4.99
N GLN A 149 -23.68 9.44 -3.74
CA GLN A 149 -24.56 9.51 -2.58
C GLN A 149 -24.56 10.91 -1.97
N SER A 150 -23.37 11.51 -1.80
CA SER A 150 -23.21 12.85 -1.20
C SER A 150 -21.79 13.38 -1.39
N GLY A 151 -21.60 14.69 -1.17
CA GLY A 151 -20.27 15.28 -1.12
C GLY A 151 -20.24 16.63 -0.42
N SER A 152 -19.05 17.11 -0.10
CA SER A 152 -18.81 18.38 0.59
C SER A 152 -17.50 19.00 0.12
N SER A 153 -17.47 20.33 0.07
CA SER A 153 -16.25 21.10 -0.15
C SER A 153 -15.71 21.65 1.16
N PHE A 154 -14.40 21.82 1.21
CA PHE A 154 -13.67 22.31 2.37
C PHE A 154 -12.69 23.42 1.98
N ARG A 155 -12.51 24.36 2.91
CA ARG A 155 -11.48 25.40 2.89
C ARG A 155 -10.92 25.57 4.29
N ASN A 156 -9.61 25.39 4.44
CA ASN A 156 -8.88 25.50 5.71
C ASN A 156 -9.57 24.73 6.85
N GLY A 157 -9.94 23.48 6.56
CA GLY A 157 -10.59 22.56 7.48
C GLY A 157 -12.06 22.84 7.78
N LYS A 158 -12.66 23.87 7.16
CA LYS A 158 -14.08 24.21 7.34
C LYS A 158 -14.87 23.80 6.11
N ARG A 159 -16.00 23.12 6.31
CA ARG A 159 -16.95 22.81 5.24
C ARG A 159 -17.55 24.11 4.68
N THR A 160 -17.44 24.32 3.37
CA THR A 160 -17.92 25.53 2.69
C THR A 160 -19.19 25.30 1.87
N GLY A 161 -19.38 24.08 1.36
CA GLY A 161 -20.51 23.73 0.50
C GLY A 161 -20.89 22.26 0.59
N THR A 162 -22.09 21.96 0.11
CA THR A 162 -22.59 20.59 -0.09
C THR A 162 -22.74 20.34 -1.58
N LEU A 163 -22.36 19.13 -2.02
CA LEU A 163 -22.40 18.71 -3.42
C LEU A 163 -23.62 17.82 -3.68
N SER A 164 -24.26 18.02 -4.82
CA SER A 164 -25.26 17.12 -5.40
C SER A 164 -24.95 16.84 -6.87
N VAL A 165 -25.43 15.72 -7.39
CA VAL A 165 -25.34 15.39 -8.83
C VAL A 165 -26.03 16.49 -9.63
N ALA A 166 -25.35 17.04 -10.64
CA ALA A 166 -25.98 17.94 -11.58
C ALA A 166 -26.83 17.14 -12.57
N ASP A 167 -28.14 17.40 -12.64
CA ASP A 167 -28.92 17.00 -13.82
C ASP A 167 -28.64 18.04 -14.92
N PRO A 168 -28.25 17.63 -16.16
CA PRO A 168 -27.90 18.52 -17.27
C PRO A 168 -28.97 19.58 -17.61
N SER A 169 -30.22 19.37 -17.18
CA SER A 169 -31.34 20.30 -17.37
C SER A 169 -31.50 21.34 -16.26
N THR A 170 -30.77 21.19 -15.15
CA THR A 170 -30.93 22.01 -13.94
C THR A 170 -30.04 23.25 -14.00
N ARG A 171 -30.65 24.45 -13.95
CA ARG A 171 -29.91 25.68 -13.68
C ARG A 171 -29.60 25.75 -12.18
N ALA A 172 -28.35 26.03 -11.82
CA ALA A 172 -27.98 26.30 -10.44
C ALA A 172 -28.84 27.46 -9.88
N GLY A 173 -29.52 27.22 -8.77
CA GLY A 173 -30.31 28.23 -8.08
C GLY A 173 -29.45 29.33 -7.45
N SER A 174 -30.07 30.41 -6.98
CA SER A 174 -29.35 31.48 -6.28
C SER A 174 -28.58 30.95 -5.07
N GLY A 175 -27.28 31.21 -4.99
CA GLY A 175 -26.42 30.72 -3.91
C GLY A 175 -25.81 29.33 -4.15
N CYS A 176 -26.05 28.74 -5.33
CA CYS A 176 -25.40 27.54 -5.81
C CYS A 176 -24.56 27.83 -7.07
N GLN A 177 -23.51 27.06 -7.27
CA GLN A 177 -22.63 27.14 -8.43
C GLN A 177 -22.38 25.75 -9.00
N MET A 178 -22.14 25.68 -10.30
CA MET A 178 -21.64 24.47 -10.94
C MET A 178 -20.17 24.30 -10.57
N VAL A 179 -19.84 23.16 -9.98
CA VAL A 179 -18.47 22.74 -9.71
C VAL A 179 -18.14 21.61 -10.66
N THR A 180 -17.21 21.89 -11.57
CA THR A 180 -16.64 20.86 -12.43
C THR A 180 -15.38 20.34 -11.77
N ILE A 181 -15.37 19.05 -11.43
CA ILE A 181 -14.14 18.33 -11.12
C ILE A 181 -13.62 17.78 -12.45
N THR A 182 -12.54 18.37 -12.93
CA THR A 182 -11.84 17.84 -14.10
C THR A 182 -10.76 16.89 -13.63
N TYR A 183 -10.85 15.65 -14.08
CA TYR A 183 -9.84 14.65 -13.86
C TYR A 183 -8.78 14.80 -14.95
N TYR A 184 -7.54 14.89 -14.49
CA TYR A 184 -6.37 14.92 -15.34
C TYR A 184 -5.50 13.74 -15.01
N THR A 185 -5.01 13.06 -16.04
CA THR A 185 -3.84 12.22 -15.95
C THR A 185 -2.63 13.15 -16.01
N HIS A 186 -1.90 13.22 -14.90
CA HIS A 186 -0.66 13.97 -14.81
C HIS A 186 0.52 13.05 -15.11
N VAL A 187 1.36 13.49 -16.05
CA VAL A 187 2.63 12.87 -16.38
C VAL A 187 3.72 13.89 -16.06
N CYS A 188 4.54 13.63 -15.06
CA CYS A 188 5.64 14.52 -14.69
C CYS A 188 6.99 13.91 -15.05
N ILE A 189 7.88 14.71 -15.65
CA ILE A 189 9.29 14.40 -15.95
C ILE A 189 10.14 15.48 -15.27
N GLY A 190 10.87 15.15 -14.21
CA GLY A 190 11.51 16.18 -13.37
C GLY A 190 10.48 17.22 -12.87
N ASN A 191 10.72 18.51 -13.18
CA ASN A 191 9.80 19.60 -12.85
C ASN A 191 8.72 19.87 -13.93
N ASP A 192 8.77 19.17 -15.07
CA ASP A 192 7.87 19.40 -16.20
C ASP A 192 6.72 18.39 -16.19
N CYS A 193 5.50 18.86 -15.92
CA CYS A 193 4.30 18.03 -15.92
C CYS A 193 3.39 18.32 -17.13
N VAL A 194 3.08 17.29 -17.92
CA VAL A 194 2.04 17.30 -18.94
C VAL A 194 0.76 16.72 -18.34
N SER A 195 -0.33 17.47 -18.42
CA SER A 195 -1.62 17.07 -17.85
C SER A 195 -2.62 16.84 -18.99
N THR A 196 -3.07 15.60 -19.18
CA THR A 196 -4.11 15.25 -20.15
C THR A 196 -5.44 15.18 -19.42
N LYS A 197 -6.44 15.91 -19.90
CA LYS A 197 -7.79 15.84 -19.35
C LYS A 197 -8.44 14.52 -19.73
N ASP A 198 -8.94 13.77 -18.75
CA ASP A 198 -9.64 12.50 -18.98
C ASP A 198 -11.14 12.75 -19.12
N TYR A 199 -11.76 13.26 -18.06
CA TYR A 199 -13.20 13.52 -18.01
C TYR A 199 -13.55 14.59 -16.99
N ASP A 200 -14.75 15.14 -17.14
CA ASP A 200 -15.35 16.06 -16.18
C ASP A 200 -16.45 15.34 -15.41
N ILE A 201 -16.52 15.58 -14.10
CA ILE A 201 -17.74 15.36 -13.34
C ILE A 201 -18.27 16.71 -12.89
N GLN A 202 -19.53 16.97 -13.18
CA GLN A 202 -20.21 18.20 -12.78
C GLN A 202 -21.09 17.96 -11.55
N TYR A 203 -20.90 18.81 -10.56
CA TYR A 203 -21.71 18.89 -9.36
C TYR A 203 -22.36 20.25 -9.25
N ILE A 204 -23.48 20.30 -8.54
CA ILE A 204 -24.02 21.55 -8.03
C ILE A 204 -23.52 21.69 -6.58
N GLU A 205 -22.76 22.74 -6.32
CA GLU A 205 -22.35 23.14 -4.98
C GLU A 205 -23.23 24.28 -4.49
N CYS A 206 -23.89 24.09 -3.36
CA CYS A 206 -24.63 25.17 -2.72
C CYS A 206 -23.89 25.69 -1.49
N SER A 207 -23.74 27.01 -1.40
CA SER A 207 -23.08 27.69 -0.27
C SER A 207 -23.86 27.47 1.02
N THR A 208 -23.13 27.30 2.12
CA THR A 208 -23.73 27.14 3.46
C THR A 208 -23.93 28.48 4.18
N SER A 209 -23.58 29.60 3.55
CA SER A 209 -23.65 30.94 4.14
C SER A 209 -25.01 31.60 3.92
N GLY A 210 -25.85 31.54 4.95
CA GLY A 210 -26.93 32.50 5.19
C GLY A 210 -28.34 32.02 4.86
N GLY A 211 -29.11 31.77 5.91
CA GLY A 211 -30.58 31.73 5.83
C GLY A 211 -31.18 30.48 6.47
N GLY A 212 -31.68 30.63 7.69
CA GLY A 212 -32.73 29.74 8.18
C GLY A 212 -33.92 29.82 7.23
N GLY A 213 -34.26 28.70 6.62
CA GLY A 213 -35.37 28.61 5.67
C GLY A 213 -35.45 27.20 5.14
N GLY A 214 -36.33 26.38 5.72
CA GLY A 214 -36.66 25.06 5.21
C GLY A 214 -37.17 25.16 3.78
N GLY A 215 -36.34 24.78 2.83
CA GLY A 215 -36.71 24.57 1.44
C GLY A 215 -36.23 23.19 1.05
N SER A 216 -37.13 22.21 1.10
CA SER A 216 -36.89 20.84 0.65
C SER A 216 -36.39 20.83 -0.79
N PRO A 217 -35.33 20.07 -1.13
CA PRO A 217 -35.16 19.61 -2.49
C PRO A 217 -36.32 18.66 -2.81
N LEU A 218 -37.00 18.97 -3.92
CA LEU A 218 -38.11 18.22 -4.49
C LEU A 218 -37.76 16.75 -4.82
N PRO A 219 -38.78 15.90 -5.04
CA PRO A 219 -38.77 14.52 -4.59
C PRO A 219 -38.22 13.56 -5.64
N ILE A 220 -37.42 12.61 -5.19
CA ILE A 220 -37.34 11.30 -5.80
C ILE A 220 -37.70 10.29 -4.72
N ASN A 221 -38.89 9.73 -4.83
CA ASN A 221 -39.39 8.60 -4.04
C ASN A 221 -40.49 7.92 -4.89
N PRO A 222 -40.80 6.61 -4.76
CA PRO A 222 -40.22 5.60 -3.88
C PRO A 222 -39.91 4.26 -4.55
N THR A 223 -38.99 3.47 -3.99
CA THR A 223 -39.17 2.04 -3.61
C THR A 223 -37.83 1.34 -3.38
N LEU A 224 -37.37 1.35 -2.12
CA LEU A 224 -37.14 0.15 -1.30
C LEU A 224 -36.63 0.60 0.07
N GLY A 225 -37.38 0.22 1.09
CA GLY A 225 -37.27 0.73 2.44
C GLY A 225 -36.06 0.24 3.22
N GLY A 226 -35.63 1.09 4.14
CA GLY A 226 -34.55 0.84 5.08
C GLY A 226 -33.90 2.18 5.40
N GLY A 227 -34.46 2.91 6.36
CA GLY A 227 -33.92 4.20 6.80
C GLY A 227 -32.48 4.05 7.28
N VAL A 228 -31.53 4.43 6.42
CA VAL A 228 -30.11 4.47 6.74
C VAL A 228 -29.84 5.75 7.54
N PRO A 229 -29.17 5.70 8.70
CA PRO A 229 -28.63 6.89 9.33
C PRO A 229 -27.62 7.54 8.37
N ARG A 230 -27.97 8.68 7.78
CA ARG A 230 -27.11 9.45 6.89
C ARG A 230 -26.06 10.19 7.73
N PRO A 231 -24.74 10.00 7.52
CA PRO A 231 -23.73 10.78 8.22
C PRO A 231 -23.67 12.20 7.61
N ASN A 232 -24.26 13.18 8.30
CA ASN A 232 -24.22 14.61 7.92
C ASN A 232 -22.95 15.34 8.42
N GLN A 233 -21.89 14.63 8.81
CA GLN A 233 -20.72 15.20 9.49
C GLN A 233 -19.41 14.55 8.98
N PRO A 234 -18.33 15.33 8.75
CA PRO A 234 -17.04 14.80 8.32
C PRO A 234 -16.43 13.86 9.36
N LEU A 235 -15.58 12.94 8.93
CA LEU A 235 -14.85 11.97 9.75
C LEU A 235 -13.74 12.64 10.58
N THR A 236 -13.36 12.05 11.72
CA THR A 236 -12.24 12.53 12.57
C THR A 236 -10.91 11.85 12.25
N LEU A 237 -9.83 12.56 12.66
CA LEU A 237 -8.48 12.67 12.10
C LEU A 237 -7.48 11.50 12.27
N ALA A 238 -7.80 10.37 12.91
CA ALA A 238 -6.70 9.52 13.43
C ALA A 238 -6.07 8.54 12.42
N HIS A 239 -6.76 8.14 11.35
CA HIS A 239 -6.40 6.90 10.64
C HIS A 239 -6.24 7.03 9.12
N LEU A 240 -6.77 8.08 8.49
CA LEU A 240 -6.66 8.28 7.03
C LEU A 240 -5.23 8.66 6.59
N LYS A 241 -4.37 7.67 6.34
CA LYS A 241 -3.08 7.86 5.66
C LYS A 241 -3.25 7.67 4.15
N PRO A 242 -3.20 8.72 3.33
CA PRO A 242 -2.84 8.53 1.92
C PRO A 242 -1.39 8.02 1.86
N ARG A 243 -1.18 6.78 1.40
CA ARG A 243 0.17 6.25 1.18
C ARG A 243 0.69 6.71 -0.18
N GLY A 244 1.92 7.25 -0.18
CA GLY A 244 2.72 7.41 -1.39
C GLY A 244 3.32 6.08 -1.83
N PHE A 245 4.10 6.09 -2.92
CA PHE A 245 4.85 4.96 -3.48
C PHE A 245 5.38 4.00 -2.41
N THR A 246 5.21 2.70 -2.60
CA THR A 246 5.75 1.69 -1.68
C THR A 246 6.91 0.94 -2.34
N ILE A 247 8.12 1.09 -1.77
CA ILE A 247 9.27 0.22 -2.06
C ILE A 247 9.26 -0.90 -1.01
N PRO A 248 9.16 -2.19 -1.41
CA PRO A 248 9.14 -3.30 -0.47
C PRO A 248 10.31 -3.28 0.51
N GLY A 249 10.01 -3.23 1.81
CA GLY A 249 11.02 -3.23 2.89
C GLY A 249 11.61 -1.87 3.25
N GLN A 250 11.16 -0.75 2.66
CA GLN A 250 11.64 0.59 3.00
C GLN A 250 11.36 0.99 4.45
N ASP A 251 10.31 0.45 5.07
CA ASP A 251 9.91 0.70 6.45
C ASP A 251 10.88 0.09 7.49
N LYS A 252 11.74 -0.85 7.07
CA LYS A 252 12.75 -1.45 7.93
C LYS A 252 13.79 -0.43 8.39
N GLN A 253 14.37 -0.73 9.57
CA GLN A 253 15.38 0.11 10.19
C GLN A 253 16.67 0.13 9.36
N PRO A 254 17.36 1.29 9.29
CA PRO A 254 18.67 1.39 8.67
C PRO A 254 19.68 0.44 9.32
N ILE A 255 20.59 -0.12 8.52
CA ILE A 255 21.78 -0.83 9.00
C ILE A 255 23.02 0.04 8.85
N ASP A 256 23.98 -0.14 9.75
CA ASP A 256 25.36 0.34 9.58
C ASP A 256 26.07 -0.65 8.65
N LEU A 257 26.19 -0.29 7.37
CA LEU A 257 26.69 -1.20 6.34
C LEU A 257 28.15 -1.63 6.59
N SER A 258 28.97 -0.76 7.20
CA SER A 258 30.36 -1.12 7.51
C SER A 258 30.39 -2.29 8.48
N LYS A 259 29.72 -2.15 9.64
CA LYS A 259 29.60 -3.22 10.64
C LYS A 259 28.96 -4.47 10.03
N TYR A 260 27.95 -4.27 9.20
CA TYR A 260 27.24 -5.37 8.56
C TYR A 260 28.13 -6.24 7.65
N LEU A 261 29.17 -5.67 7.03
CA LEU A 261 30.10 -6.36 6.15
C LEU A 261 31.42 -6.77 6.83
N ASP A 262 31.67 -6.34 8.07
CA ASP A 262 32.96 -6.55 8.76
C ASP A 262 33.34 -8.03 8.96
N CYS A 263 32.36 -8.92 9.10
CA CYS A 263 32.61 -10.35 9.25
C CYS A 263 33.26 -11.02 8.04
N PHE A 264 33.20 -10.41 6.85
CA PHE A 264 33.93 -10.95 5.71
C PHE A 264 35.46 -10.81 5.87
N TRP A 265 35.88 -9.85 6.70
CA TRP A 265 37.28 -9.45 6.90
C TRP A 265 37.89 -9.96 8.21
N ALA A 266 37.07 -10.48 9.12
CA ALA A 266 37.49 -11.00 10.42
C ALA A 266 38.48 -12.19 10.35
N SER A 267 38.64 -12.84 9.18
CA SER A 267 39.70 -13.83 8.98
C SER A 267 40.35 -13.73 7.60
N SER A 268 41.69 -13.84 7.59
CA SER A 268 42.52 -13.94 6.38
C SER A 268 42.41 -15.30 5.67
N ALA A 269 41.44 -16.13 6.08
CA ALA A 269 41.27 -17.45 5.51
C ALA A 269 40.79 -17.34 4.07
N SER A 270 41.45 -18.12 3.20
CA SER A 270 41.01 -18.35 1.83
C SER A 270 39.59 -18.94 1.83
N GLY A 271 38.85 -18.66 0.76
CA GLY A 271 37.47 -19.07 0.62
C GLY A 271 36.97 -18.88 -0.80
N SER A 272 35.74 -19.29 -1.04
CA SER A 272 35.02 -18.98 -2.27
C SER A 272 34.03 -17.84 -2.02
N TYR A 273 33.82 -17.02 -3.05
CA TYR A 273 33.06 -15.78 -2.95
C TYR A 273 31.96 -15.78 -4.02
N GLN A 274 30.79 -15.30 -3.64
CA GLN A 274 29.66 -15.12 -4.55
C GLN A 274 29.03 -13.76 -4.34
N ILE A 275 28.53 -13.20 -5.43
CA ILE A 275 27.64 -12.04 -5.44
C ILE A 275 26.33 -12.44 -6.13
N THR A 276 25.23 -12.03 -5.52
CA THR A 276 23.89 -12.31 -6.03
C THR A 276 23.13 -11.00 -6.20
N VAL A 277 22.51 -10.81 -7.35
CA VAL A 277 21.45 -9.80 -7.51
C VAL A 277 20.11 -10.49 -7.29
N TYR A 278 19.27 -9.87 -6.47
CA TYR A 278 17.89 -10.25 -6.27
C TYR A 278 17.00 -9.10 -6.76
N VAL A 279 15.92 -9.47 -7.45
CA VAL A 279 14.95 -8.51 -7.97
C VAL A 279 13.57 -8.98 -7.56
N ASP A 280 12.86 -8.12 -6.84
CA ASP A 280 11.43 -8.22 -6.60
C ASP A 280 10.73 -7.32 -7.64
N GLU A 281 10.27 -7.93 -8.73
CA GLU A 281 9.59 -7.21 -9.80
C GLU A 281 8.17 -6.78 -9.36
N PRO A 282 7.69 -5.59 -9.73
CA PRO A 282 6.30 -5.18 -9.55
C PRO A 282 5.30 -6.19 -10.11
N GLU A 283 5.66 -6.72 -11.28
CA GLU A 283 4.97 -7.78 -11.99
C GLU A 283 6.05 -8.62 -12.68
N ALA A 284 6.12 -9.89 -12.30
CA ALA A 284 7.18 -10.77 -12.73
C ALA A 284 7.22 -10.91 -14.26
N GLY A 285 8.34 -10.54 -14.88
CA GLY A 285 8.60 -10.72 -16.30
C GLY A 285 7.93 -9.70 -17.23
N SER A 286 7.28 -8.66 -16.72
CA SER A 286 6.68 -7.63 -17.58
C SER A 286 7.69 -6.59 -18.09
N GLY A 287 8.77 -6.33 -17.33
CA GLY A 287 9.66 -5.19 -17.58
C GLY A 287 9.12 -3.85 -17.07
N GLU A 288 7.86 -3.82 -16.64
CA GLU A 288 7.11 -2.61 -16.35
C GLU A 288 7.35 -2.11 -14.91
N THR A 289 7.25 -0.78 -14.74
CA THR A 289 7.17 -0.15 -13.41
C THR A 289 5.71 0.06 -13.02
N LYS A 290 5.26 -0.43 -11.87
CA LYS A 290 3.89 -0.11 -11.38
C LYS A 290 3.94 1.11 -10.47
N PHE A 291 3.43 2.23 -10.98
CA PHE A 291 3.30 3.47 -10.22
C PHE A 291 2.25 3.30 -9.11
N GLY A 292 2.55 3.77 -7.90
CA GLY A 292 1.57 3.93 -6.83
C GLY A 292 1.27 2.74 -5.90
N LEU A 293 1.75 1.51 -6.16
CA LEU A 293 1.45 0.32 -5.32
C LEU A 293 2.66 -0.55 -4.96
N ASN A 294 3.51 -0.84 -5.93
CA ASN A 294 4.75 -1.59 -5.72
C ASN A 294 5.68 -1.26 -6.89
N VAL A 295 6.71 -0.44 -6.65
CA VAL A 295 7.70 -0.11 -7.70
C VAL A 295 8.79 -1.18 -7.84
N GLY A 296 8.67 -2.26 -7.08
CA GLY A 296 9.63 -3.33 -6.99
C GLY A 296 10.87 -2.91 -6.19
N HIS A 297 11.81 -3.84 -6.06
CA HIS A 297 13.09 -3.55 -5.44
C HIS A 297 14.21 -4.44 -5.95
N SER A 298 15.38 -3.85 -6.15
CA SER A 298 16.62 -4.57 -6.51
C SER A 298 17.58 -4.53 -5.32
N PHE A 299 18.12 -5.68 -4.92
CA PHE A 299 19.01 -5.80 -3.76
C PHE A 299 20.09 -6.87 -3.96
N ILE A 300 21.08 -6.89 -3.06
CA ILE A 300 22.33 -7.66 -3.26
C ILE A 300 22.54 -8.65 -2.12
N GLY A 301 23.04 -9.83 -2.46
CA GLY A 301 23.66 -10.77 -1.52
C GLY A 301 25.16 -10.87 -1.75
N LEU A 302 25.94 -10.75 -0.67
CA LEU A 302 27.36 -11.08 -0.66
C LEU A 302 27.56 -12.33 0.19
N LYS A 303 28.26 -13.33 -0.35
CA LYS A 303 28.51 -14.61 0.31
C LYS A 303 29.97 -15.00 0.27
N LYS A 304 30.50 -15.42 1.42
CA LYS A 304 31.82 -16.03 1.58
C LYS A 304 31.67 -17.40 2.24
N THR A 305 32.24 -18.41 1.60
CA THR A 305 32.43 -19.74 2.21
C THR A 305 33.90 -19.88 2.56
N PHE A 306 34.21 -19.98 3.85
CA PHE A 306 35.56 -20.13 4.37
C PHE A 306 36.09 -21.56 4.14
N ALA A 307 37.40 -21.73 4.18
CA ALA A 307 38.05 -23.04 4.02
C ALA A 307 37.60 -24.10 5.05
N ASP A 308 37.14 -23.67 6.24
CA ASP A 308 36.61 -24.55 7.30
C ASP A 308 35.12 -24.93 7.07
N GLY A 309 34.52 -24.47 5.99
CA GLY A 309 33.11 -24.71 5.65
C GLY A 309 32.14 -23.71 6.27
N THR A 310 32.60 -22.76 7.09
CA THR A 310 31.76 -21.68 7.61
C THR A 310 31.23 -20.84 6.44
N VAL A 311 29.96 -20.42 6.50
CA VAL A 311 29.33 -19.58 5.48
C VAL A 311 28.81 -18.31 6.12
N ILE A 312 29.20 -17.17 5.55
CA ILE A 312 28.64 -15.87 5.86
C ILE A 312 27.96 -15.36 4.60
N GLU A 313 26.72 -14.93 4.75
CA GLU A 313 25.90 -14.37 3.68
C GLU A 313 25.15 -13.16 4.25
N GLN A 314 25.33 -12.02 3.60
CA GLN A 314 24.74 -10.74 4.00
C GLN A 314 23.95 -10.19 2.82
N VAL A 315 22.65 -9.97 3.05
CA VAL A 315 21.71 -9.48 2.03
C VAL A 315 21.24 -8.08 2.43
N PHE A 316 21.36 -7.12 1.51
CA PHE A 316 21.07 -5.72 1.78
C PHE A 316 20.61 -4.96 0.53
N GLY A 317 19.84 -3.90 0.73
CA GLY A 317 19.31 -3.04 -0.33
C GLY A 317 19.45 -1.56 -0.02
N PHE A 318 19.41 -0.73 -1.07
CA PHE A 318 19.54 0.72 -1.02
C PHE A 318 18.17 1.40 -1.15
N TYR A 319 17.82 2.24 -0.18
CA TYR A 319 16.49 2.83 -0.03
C TYR A 319 16.57 4.33 0.21
N PRO A 320 15.52 5.09 -0.15
CA PRO A 320 15.40 6.45 0.35
C PRO A 320 14.99 6.44 1.83
N THR A 321 15.40 7.47 2.57
CA THR A 321 14.97 7.64 3.97
C THR A 321 13.49 8.02 4.09
N GLU A 322 12.91 8.58 3.03
CA GLU A 322 11.52 9.02 2.95
C GLU A 322 10.95 8.85 1.54
N TYR A 323 9.63 8.85 1.40
CA TYR A 323 8.97 8.69 0.10
C TYR A 323 8.95 10.01 -0.67
N THR A 324 9.68 10.08 -1.78
CA THR A 324 9.73 11.27 -2.63
C THR A 324 10.07 10.90 -4.08
N THR A 325 9.79 11.83 -4.99
CA THR A 325 10.29 11.83 -6.38
C THR A 325 11.56 12.68 -6.52
N ASP A 326 11.91 13.48 -5.51
CA ASP A 326 13.12 14.30 -5.46
C ASP A 326 14.31 13.55 -4.83
N TRP A 327 15.47 14.21 -4.84
CA TRP A 327 16.66 13.74 -4.15
C TRP A 327 16.48 13.74 -2.63
N VAL A 328 16.73 12.60 -2.00
CA VAL A 328 16.70 12.47 -0.53
C VAL A 328 17.90 11.70 -0.01
N ASN A 329 18.13 11.76 1.30
CA ASN A 329 19.10 10.89 1.93
C ASN A 329 18.73 9.43 1.68
N ALA A 330 19.75 8.60 1.55
CA ALA A 330 19.58 7.18 1.41
C ALA A 330 19.90 6.44 2.70
N LYS A 331 19.45 5.20 2.77
CA LYS A 331 19.80 4.25 3.83
C LYS A 331 19.98 2.86 3.22
N PHE A 332 20.84 2.07 3.86
CA PHE A 332 20.88 0.63 3.63
C PHE A 332 19.99 -0.10 4.61
N VAL A 333 19.38 -1.18 4.15
CA VAL A 333 18.48 -2.03 4.95
C VAL A 333 18.88 -3.48 4.77
N ASN A 334 18.66 -4.31 5.80
CA ASN A 334 18.78 -5.76 5.72
C ASN A 334 17.63 -6.37 4.91
N ASN A 335 17.98 -6.97 3.77
CA ASN A 335 17.06 -7.64 2.84
C ASN A 335 17.07 -9.17 2.96
N GLY A 336 17.71 -9.72 4.00
CA GLY A 336 17.64 -11.13 4.31
C GLY A 336 16.20 -11.54 4.60
N GLY A 337 15.78 -12.67 4.05
CA GLY A 337 14.40 -13.14 4.14
C GLY A 337 13.40 -12.38 3.27
N SER A 338 13.83 -11.39 2.48
CA SER A 338 12.94 -10.70 1.54
C SER A 338 12.59 -11.60 0.34
N PRO A 339 11.35 -11.56 -0.17
CA PRO A 339 10.98 -12.26 -1.41
C PRO A 339 11.71 -11.65 -2.62
N TYR A 340 11.85 -12.44 -3.67
CA TYR A 340 12.31 -12.00 -4.99
C TYR A 340 11.61 -12.83 -6.08
N THR A 341 11.46 -12.25 -7.27
CA THR A 341 10.86 -12.91 -8.44
C THR A 341 11.90 -13.45 -9.41
N VAL A 342 13.11 -12.85 -9.44
CA VAL A 342 14.25 -13.33 -10.21
C VAL A 342 15.57 -13.01 -9.48
N SER A 343 16.57 -13.87 -9.65
CA SER A 343 17.92 -13.62 -9.13
C SER A 343 19.00 -14.13 -10.07
N ALA A 344 20.23 -13.64 -9.93
CA ALA A 344 21.39 -14.18 -10.65
C ALA A 344 22.61 -14.23 -9.71
N THR A 345 23.26 -15.39 -9.62
CA THR A 345 24.32 -15.67 -8.64
C THR A 345 25.65 -15.97 -9.32
N PHE A 346 26.65 -15.11 -9.13
CA PHE A 346 27.94 -15.22 -9.78
C PHE A 346 29.04 -15.63 -8.80
N SER A 347 29.92 -16.54 -9.22
CA SER A 347 31.17 -16.80 -8.51
C SER A 347 32.19 -15.72 -8.85
N ILE A 348 32.82 -15.13 -7.83
CA ILE A 348 33.78 -14.04 -7.98
C ILE A 348 35.07 -14.32 -7.21
N SER A 349 36.15 -13.63 -7.59
CA SER A 349 37.42 -13.66 -6.87
C SER A 349 37.36 -12.83 -5.57
N ALA A 350 38.32 -13.06 -4.67
CA ALA A 350 38.46 -12.28 -3.44
C ALA A 350 38.61 -10.77 -3.73
N GLN A 351 39.36 -10.40 -4.77
CA GLN A 351 39.54 -9.01 -5.16
C GLN A 351 38.23 -8.39 -5.67
N GLN A 352 37.47 -9.11 -6.50
CA GLN A 352 36.15 -8.65 -6.95
C GLN A 352 35.17 -8.50 -5.77
N PHE A 353 35.21 -9.40 -4.79
CA PHE A 353 34.39 -9.31 -3.58
C PHE A 353 34.73 -8.08 -2.74
N LEU A 354 36.03 -7.79 -2.59
CA LEU A 354 36.50 -6.55 -1.93
C LEU A 354 36.03 -5.31 -2.69
N ASN A 355 36.13 -5.30 -4.02
CA ASN A 355 35.66 -4.19 -4.84
C ASN A 355 34.15 -3.96 -4.67
N ALA A 356 33.34 -5.03 -4.69
CA ALA A 356 31.89 -4.94 -4.44
C ALA A 356 31.59 -4.36 -3.06
N SER A 357 32.29 -4.83 -2.03
CA SER A 357 32.11 -4.35 -0.65
C SER A 357 32.48 -2.86 -0.53
N ASN A 358 33.58 -2.44 -1.14
CA ASN A 358 33.99 -1.03 -1.16
C ASN A 358 33.01 -0.15 -1.94
N ALA A 359 32.48 -0.63 -3.06
CA ALA A 359 31.45 0.06 -3.82
C ALA A 359 30.16 0.22 -3.01
N ALA A 360 29.76 -0.80 -2.26
CA ALA A 360 28.61 -0.72 -1.37
C ALA A 360 28.84 0.29 -0.23
N SER A 361 30.04 0.31 0.35
CA SER A 361 30.42 1.32 1.36
C SER A 361 30.42 2.74 0.80
N TYR A 362 30.88 2.95 -0.43
CA TYR A 362 30.83 4.27 -1.09
C TYR A 362 29.39 4.79 -1.21
N MET A 363 28.44 3.92 -1.56
CA MET A 363 27.01 4.28 -1.67
C MET A 363 26.39 4.76 -0.34
N THR A 364 27.03 4.55 0.82
CA THR A 364 26.50 5.02 2.11
C THR A 364 26.52 6.54 2.26
N SER A 365 27.36 7.24 1.48
CA SER A 365 27.41 8.71 1.45
C SER A 365 26.55 9.34 0.35
N GLU A 366 25.89 8.51 -0.44
CA GLU A 366 25.15 8.95 -1.62
C GLU A 366 23.67 9.22 -1.33
N MET A 367 23.08 10.10 -2.13
CA MET A 367 21.65 10.39 -2.07
C MET A 367 20.86 9.42 -2.95
N TYR A 368 19.58 9.26 -2.65
CA TYR A 368 18.64 8.48 -3.44
C TYR A 368 17.89 9.40 -4.41
N SER A 369 17.80 8.98 -5.67
CA SER A 369 16.97 9.58 -6.72
C SER A 369 16.29 8.49 -7.51
N ILE A 370 14.97 8.58 -7.69
CA ILE A 370 14.21 7.57 -8.43
C ILE A 370 14.66 7.45 -9.89
N GLU A 371 15.15 8.53 -10.50
CA GLU A 371 15.49 8.58 -11.92
C GLU A 371 16.93 8.13 -12.21
N THR A 372 17.88 8.47 -11.33
CA THR A 372 19.32 8.39 -11.64
C THR A 372 20.16 7.68 -10.60
N GLN A 373 19.63 7.42 -9.40
CA GLN A 373 20.38 6.82 -8.29
C GLN A 373 19.45 6.08 -7.33
N ASN A 374 18.80 5.04 -7.84
CA ASN A 374 17.84 4.23 -7.09
C ASN A 374 18.41 2.86 -6.69
N CYS A 375 17.54 1.98 -6.17
CA CYS A 375 17.93 0.62 -5.77
C CYS A 375 18.58 -0.21 -6.88
N THR A 376 18.16 -0.03 -8.13
CA THR A 376 18.70 -0.72 -9.31
C THR A 376 20.02 -0.12 -9.75
N ASP A 377 20.16 1.21 -9.71
CA ASP A 377 21.45 1.88 -9.97
C ASP A 377 22.53 1.47 -8.97
N ALA A 378 22.17 1.35 -7.69
CA ALA A 378 23.07 0.86 -6.64
C ALA A 378 23.56 -0.57 -6.95
N VAL A 379 22.66 -1.45 -7.41
CA VAL A 379 23.01 -2.80 -7.89
C VAL A 379 24.02 -2.72 -9.03
N PHE A 380 23.76 -1.90 -10.05
CA PHE A 380 24.68 -1.76 -11.18
C PHE A 380 26.05 -1.25 -10.77
N TYR A 381 26.10 -0.22 -9.92
CA TYR A 381 27.36 0.34 -9.42
C TYR A 381 28.22 -0.72 -8.70
N ILE A 382 27.58 -1.53 -7.84
CA ILE A 382 28.28 -2.57 -7.08
C ILE A 382 28.72 -3.74 -7.98
N PHE A 383 27.89 -4.14 -8.95
CA PHE A 383 28.25 -5.19 -9.91
C PHE A 383 29.38 -4.75 -10.86
N ASP A 384 29.36 -3.50 -11.33
CA ASP A 384 30.41 -2.94 -12.19
C ASP A 384 31.79 -2.98 -11.53
N ALA A 385 31.85 -2.75 -10.21
CA ALA A 385 33.09 -2.85 -9.43
C ALA A 385 33.71 -4.26 -9.44
N THR A 386 32.90 -5.29 -9.72
CA THR A 386 33.36 -6.68 -9.92
C THR A 386 33.78 -6.98 -11.35
N GLY A 387 33.49 -6.09 -12.31
CA GLY A 387 33.67 -6.35 -13.75
C GLY A 387 32.58 -7.24 -14.36
N ILE A 388 31.52 -7.57 -13.62
CA ILE A 388 30.33 -8.26 -14.15
C ILE A 388 29.37 -7.19 -14.68
N ASN A 389 29.21 -7.16 -15.99
CA ASN A 389 28.23 -6.28 -16.63
C ASN A 389 26.86 -6.94 -16.61
N LEU A 390 25.99 -6.49 -15.72
CA LEU A 390 24.56 -6.79 -15.79
C LEU A 390 23.93 -6.03 -16.98
N PRO A 391 22.82 -6.53 -17.54
CA PRO A 391 22.07 -5.80 -18.55
C PRO A 391 21.45 -4.55 -17.91
N LYS A 392 21.62 -3.40 -18.58
CA LYS A 392 21.24 -2.07 -18.08
C LYS A 392 20.24 -1.40 -18.99
N ASN A 393 19.26 -2.15 -19.50
CA ASN A 393 18.21 -1.49 -20.25
C ASN A 393 17.42 -0.60 -19.29
N LYS A 394 17.04 0.56 -19.78
CA LYS A 394 16.15 1.46 -19.05
C LYS A 394 14.73 1.10 -19.39
N SER A 395 13.85 1.09 -18.40
CA SER A 395 12.42 1.19 -18.66
C SER A 395 12.07 2.66 -18.83
N THR A 396 11.13 2.93 -19.71
CA THR A 396 10.37 4.17 -19.63
C THR A 396 9.50 4.07 -18.40
N PHE A 397 9.59 5.05 -17.50
CA PHE A 397 8.61 5.12 -16.42
C PHE A 397 7.25 5.45 -17.05
N LEU A 398 6.20 4.74 -16.61
CA LEU A 398 4.88 4.77 -17.24
C LEU A 398 4.42 6.21 -17.55
N PHE A 399 3.81 6.38 -18.73
CA PHE A 399 3.35 7.65 -19.31
C PHE A 399 4.43 8.64 -19.78
N GLY A 400 5.71 8.26 -19.79
CA GLY A 400 6.77 9.10 -20.34
C GLY A 400 7.45 9.97 -19.29
N ALA A 401 7.30 9.65 -18.00
CA ALA A 401 7.89 10.28 -16.81
C ALA A 401 9.43 10.19 -16.72
N GLY A 402 10.12 10.18 -17.86
CA GLY A 402 11.55 9.90 -17.96
C GLY A 402 11.87 8.43 -18.19
N SER A 403 13.16 8.11 -18.17
CA SER A 403 13.66 6.75 -18.30
C SER A 403 14.79 6.53 -17.33
N GLY A 404 14.77 5.39 -16.64
CA GLY A 404 15.76 5.04 -15.65
C GLY A 404 15.84 3.53 -15.51
N HIS A 405 16.75 3.09 -14.66
CA HIS A 405 16.85 1.69 -14.34
C HIS A 405 15.77 1.33 -13.31
N SER A 406 15.05 0.24 -13.55
CA SER A 406 14.00 -0.20 -12.64
C SER A 406 14.15 -1.68 -12.29
N PRO A 407 13.60 -2.11 -11.14
CA PRO A 407 13.53 -3.53 -10.81
C PRO A 407 12.76 -4.32 -11.86
N GLY A 408 11.66 -3.78 -12.39
CA GLY A 408 10.90 -4.41 -13.48
C GLY A 408 11.77 -4.71 -14.70
N GLN A 409 12.47 -3.70 -15.23
CA GLN A 409 13.30 -3.86 -16.42
C GLN A 409 14.52 -4.77 -16.16
N LEU A 410 15.20 -4.61 -15.03
CA LEU A 410 16.31 -5.48 -14.67
C LEU A 410 15.84 -6.94 -14.55
N GLY A 411 14.66 -7.17 -13.97
CA GLY A 411 14.08 -8.49 -13.85
C GLY A 411 13.81 -9.15 -15.20
N LEU A 412 13.16 -8.43 -16.12
CA LEU A 412 12.95 -8.87 -17.50
C LEU A 412 14.28 -9.14 -18.22
N ASP A 413 15.24 -8.24 -18.08
CA ASP A 413 16.55 -8.39 -18.71
C ASP A 413 17.27 -9.64 -18.22
N LEU A 414 17.28 -9.90 -16.91
CA LEU A 414 17.86 -11.12 -16.35
C LEU A 414 17.16 -12.37 -16.89
N ARG A 415 15.82 -12.36 -16.98
CA ARG A 415 15.06 -13.48 -17.57
C ARG A 415 15.48 -13.75 -19.01
N ASN A 416 15.63 -12.69 -19.81
CA ASN A 416 16.06 -12.79 -21.21
C ASN A 416 17.51 -13.25 -21.36
N GLN A 417 18.32 -13.09 -20.32
CA GLN A 417 19.73 -13.51 -20.26
C GLN A 417 19.93 -14.84 -19.52
N ALA A 418 18.88 -15.62 -19.25
CA ALA A 418 18.98 -16.89 -18.52
C ALA A 418 19.89 -17.94 -19.21
N SER A 419 20.18 -17.78 -20.51
CA SER A 419 21.15 -18.60 -21.24
C SER A 419 22.61 -18.15 -21.08
N GLN A 420 22.83 -16.90 -20.65
CA GLN A 420 24.16 -16.28 -20.51
C GLN A 420 24.59 -16.13 -19.04
N TYR A 421 23.63 -16.00 -18.13
CA TYR A 421 23.87 -15.83 -16.70
C TYR A 421 23.25 -16.97 -15.88
N PRO A 422 23.79 -17.23 -14.67
CA PRO A 422 23.23 -18.20 -13.71
C PRO A 422 21.96 -17.63 -13.05
N VAL A 423 20.89 -17.51 -13.84
CA VAL A 423 19.62 -16.88 -13.44
C VAL A 423 18.65 -17.90 -12.87
N ASN A 424 18.03 -17.57 -11.74
CA ASN A 424 16.84 -18.22 -11.22
C ASN A 424 15.61 -17.38 -11.57
N THR A 425 14.75 -17.88 -12.44
CA THR A 425 13.53 -17.21 -12.91
C THR A 425 12.26 -17.61 -12.15
N THR A 426 12.34 -18.57 -11.21
CA THR A 426 11.18 -19.06 -10.45
C THR A 426 10.94 -18.29 -9.14
N GLY A 427 11.78 -17.28 -8.86
CA GLY A 427 11.72 -16.51 -7.63
C GLY A 427 12.15 -17.30 -6.39
N GLY A 428 11.82 -16.75 -5.22
CA GLY A 428 12.10 -17.36 -3.93
C GLY A 428 12.20 -16.34 -2.81
N THR A 429 12.89 -16.75 -1.74
CA THR A 429 13.18 -15.90 -0.58
C THR A 429 14.69 -15.82 -0.41
N ALA A 430 15.22 -14.61 -0.29
CA ALA A 430 16.64 -14.39 -0.10
C ALA A 430 17.11 -15.00 1.23
N PRO A 431 18.32 -15.56 1.31
CA PRO A 431 18.85 -16.12 2.55
C PRO A 431 18.84 -15.11 3.69
N ASN A 432 18.61 -15.60 4.91
CA ASN A 432 18.67 -14.74 6.08
C ASN A 432 20.10 -14.28 6.33
N SER A 433 20.27 -12.97 6.41
CA SER A 433 21.49 -12.32 6.87
C SER A 433 21.79 -12.69 8.33
N LYS A 434 23.07 -12.62 8.72
CA LYS A 434 23.50 -12.95 10.08
C LYS A 434 23.43 -11.76 11.05
N GLY A 435 23.04 -10.58 10.55
CA GLY A 435 23.03 -9.33 11.32
C GLY A 435 24.38 -8.63 11.30
N PRO A 436 24.53 -7.53 12.06
CA PRO A 436 25.80 -6.83 12.18
C PRO A 436 26.89 -7.75 12.72
N CYS A 437 28.07 -7.53 12.17
CA CYS A 437 29.34 -8.07 12.61
C CYS A 437 30.15 -6.93 13.25
#